data_AF-A0A316X866-F1
#
_entry.id   AF-A0A316X866-F1
#
_cell.length_a   1.000
_cell.length_b   1.000
_cell.length_c   1.000
_cell.angle_alpha   90.00
_cell.angle_beta   90.00
_cell.angle_gamma   90.00
#
_symmetry.space_group_name_H-M   'P 1'
#
loop_
_entity.id
_entity.type
_entity.pdbx_description
1 polymer ?
#
loop_
_entity_poly.entity_id
_entity_poly.type
_entity_poly.pdbx_seq_one_letter_code
_entity_poly.pdbx_strand_id
1 'polypeptide(L)'
;MKTITISLPLSLDYHNGSAELQKMGYTLSFELQNGTHIVETPPIVVGTLAYLNNINLMAQLSFTYTYEEKNKVITIGGPDYTAEDGVCLTTFPEGTAEYAYQRGSEIKISTDKALYNPNWNYNTPMTPQLDQLFANTVKDASQALIDAFVKEDLTVQVKTQPPALTSGEHEDLKVVYQNGLFAGFYNPQEHYGDEFVVKSIYSVWGGEVTFSKNENFANVIGSTNDPKIAGKSWLQLWSDQYGYPSCCTSLNYSPVICTSSLVGGHVILGKKAQKVATGSNSVYIMPICKAHNNNDNVYMAAIIYQKGVWLKNYMN
;
A
#
# COMPACT_ATOMS: atom_id res chain seq x y z
N MET A 1 3.09 11.47 21.54
CA MET A 1 2.47 10.21 21.09
C MET A 1 1.08 10.52 20.60
N LYS A 2 0.70 9.96 19.45
CA LYS A 2 -0.55 10.30 18.76
C LYS A 2 -1.47 9.08 18.77
N THR A 3 -2.64 9.22 19.40
CA THR A 3 -3.66 8.18 19.40
C THR A 3 -4.49 8.27 18.13
N ILE A 4 -4.72 7.14 17.48
CA ILE A 4 -5.56 7.01 16.29
C ILE A 4 -6.76 6.14 16.66
N THR A 5 -7.96 6.60 16.30
CA THR A 5 -9.21 5.86 16.50
C THR A 5 -9.86 5.59 15.14
N ILE A 6 -10.11 4.32 14.84
CA ILE A 6 -10.58 3.87 13.52
C ILE A 6 -11.70 2.85 13.71
N SER A 7 -12.79 3.01 12.96
CA SER A 7 -13.85 2.01 12.88
C SER A 7 -13.63 1.15 11.64
N LEU A 8 -13.42 -0.16 11.84
CA LEU A 8 -13.12 -1.13 10.80
C LEU A 8 -14.30 -2.08 10.60
N PRO A 9 -14.77 -2.33 9.37
CA PRO A 9 -15.76 -3.36 9.10
C PRO A 9 -15.13 -4.75 9.27
N LEU A 10 -15.84 -5.66 9.95
CA LEU A 10 -15.42 -7.06 10.13
C LEU A 10 -16.27 -8.03 9.31
N SER A 11 -17.51 -7.65 9.01
CA SER A 11 -18.46 -8.45 8.23
C SER A 11 -19.55 -7.57 7.63
N LEU A 12 -20.24 -8.12 6.64
CA LEU A 12 -21.47 -7.57 6.06
C LEU A 12 -22.62 -8.55 6.32
N ASP A 13 -23.86 -8.07 6.14
CA ASP A 13 -25.02 -8.95 6.22
C ASP A 13 -24.97 -10.02 5.12
N TYR A 14 -25.14 -11.27 5.51
CA TYR A 14 -25.16 -12.41 4.61
C TYR A 14 -26.08 -13.48 5.16
N HIS A 15 -27.03 -13.95 4.36
CA HIS A 15 -27.99 -14.94 4.81
C HIS A 15 -28.23 -16.00 3.75
N ASN A 16 -27.98 -17.25 4.10
CA ASN A 16 -28.42 -18.41 3.32
C ASN A 16 -28.69 -19.61 4.25
N GLY A 17 -28.98 -20.78 3.69
CA GLY A 17 -29.26 -22.00 4.49
C GLY A 17 -28.07 -22.57 5.27
N SER A 18 -26.85 -22.06 5.06
CA SER A 18 -25.60 -22.54 5.64
C SER A 18 -24.97 -21.54 6.61
N ALA A 19 -25.11 -20.24 6.38
CA ALA A 19 -24.48 -19.20 7.17
C ALA A 19 -25.39 -17.98 7.32
N GLU A 20 -25.37 -17.39 8.51
CA GLU A 20 -26.04 -16.16 8.87
C GLU A 20 -25.02 -15.22 9.49
N LEU A 21 -24.63 -14.19 8.73
CA LEU A 21 -23.72 -13.14 9.17
C LEU A 21 -24.48 -11.84 9.36
N GLN A 22 -24.07 -11.09 10.37
CA GLN A 22 -24.55 -9.76 10.65
C GLN A 22 -23.47 -8.76 10.29
N LYS A 23 -23.86 -7.58 9.81
CA LYS A 23 -22.93 -6.47 9.60
C LYS A 23 -22.33 -6.03 10.94
N MET A 24 -21.04 -6.27 11.10
CA MET A 24 -20.29 -5.91 12.31
C MET A 24 -19.08 -5.06 11.97
N GLY A 25 -18.69 -4.23 12.93
CA GLY A 25 -17.45 -3.47 12.88
C GLY A 25 -16.84 -3.34 14.26
N TYR A 26 -15.57 -2.94 14.30
CA TYR A 26 -14.83 -2.73 15.52
C TYR A 26 -14.15 -1.37 15.51
N THR A 27 -14.31 -0.62 16.60
CA THR A 27 -13.58 0.64 16.81
C THR A 27 -12.31 0.35 17.56
N LEU A 28 -11.20 0.37 16.84
CA LEU A 28 -9.85 0.20 17.36
C LEU A 28 -9.31 1.57 17.78
N SER A 29 -8.59 1.64 18.91
CA SER A 29 -7.81 2.81 19.30
C SER A 29 -6.42 2.38 19.77
N PHE A 30 -5.39 3.01 19.23
CA PHE A 30 -4.00 2.69 19.54
C PHE A 30 -3.10 3.92 19.38
N GLU A 31 -1.93 3.90 20.02
CA GLU A 31 -0.93 4.94 19.86
C GLU A 31 0.04 4.59 18.72
N LEU A 32 0.30 5.55 17.84
CA LEU A 32 1.36 5.41 16.83
C LEU A 32 2.73 5.41 17.50
N GLN A 33 3.49 4.36 17.23
CA GLN A 33 4.85 4.18 17.70
C GLN A 33 5.81 4.17 16.50
N ASN A 34 6.98 4.79 16.65
CA ASN A 34 8.00 4.78 15.60
C ASN A 34 8.44 3.34 15.29
N GLY A 35 8.72 3.04 14.02
CA GLY A 35 9.08 1.70 13.55
C GLY A 35 7.91 0.93 12.94
N THR A 36 8.10 -0.39 12.77
CA THR A 36 7.12 -1.29 12.15
C THR A 36 6.37 -2.08 13.21
N HIS A 37 5.05 -2.13 13.10
CA HIS A 37 4.16 -2.73 14.10
C HIS A 37 3.02 -3.49 13.43
N ILE A 38 2.59 -4.58 14.06
CA ILE A 38 1.40 -5.34 13.68
C ILE A 38 0.30 -5.00 14.68
N VAL A 39 -0.90 -4.72 14.16
CA VAL A 39 -2.08 -4.44 14.96
C VAL A 39 -3.14 -5.47 14.66
N GLU A 40 -3.77 -5.99 15.71
CA GLU A 40 -4.83 -6.99 15.61
C GLU A 40 -6.03 -6.56 16.45
N THR A 41 -7.24 -6.72 15.91
CA THR A 41 -8.47 -6.57 16.69
C THR A 41 -8.65 -7.79 17.60
N PRO A 42 -9.45 -7.72 18.68
CA PRO A 42 -9.94 -8.95 19.31
C PRO A 42 -10.83 -9.72 18.33
N PRO A 43 -10.95 -11.06 18.47
CA PRO A 43 -11.96 -11.83 17.78
C PRO A 43 -13.37 -11.45 18.22
N ILE A 44 -14.28 -11.29 17.27
CA ILE A 44 -15.68 -10.91 17.52
C ILE A 44 -16.61 -11.88 16.80
N VAL A 45 -17.72 -12.25 17.44
CA VAL A 45 -18.79 -13.02 16.79
C VAL A 45 -19.42 -12.16 15.70
N VAL A 46 -19.37 -12.64 14.46
CA VAL A 46 -19.95 -11.97 13.29
C VAL A 46 -21.17 -12.68 12.71
N GLY A 47 -21.49 -13.88 13.23
CA GLY A 47 -22.59 -14.68 12.73
C GLY A 47 -22.54 -16.11 13.24
N THR A 48 -23.31 -16.99 12.59
CA THR A 48 -23.38 -18.42 12.89
C THR A 48 -23.33 -19.26 11.62
N LEU A 49 -22.89 -20.52 11.77
CA LEU A 49 -22.83 -21.51 10.70
C LEU A 49 -23.87 -22.61 10.96
N ALA A 50 -24.99 -22.54 10.26
CA ALA A 50 -26.13 -23.44 10.43
C ALA A 50 -25.76 -24.92 10.16
N TYR A 51 -24.89 -25.17 9.17
CA TYR A 51 -24.44 -26.53 8.83
C TYR A 51 -23.48 -27.14 9.86
N LEU A 52 -22.99 -26.34 10.81
CA LEU A 52 -22.14 -26.78 11.92
C LEU A 52 -22.84 -26.56 13.26
N ASN A 53 -24.08 -27.05 13.40
CA ASN A 53 -24.85 -26.98 14.64
C ASN A 53 -24.99 -25.54 15.19
N ASN A 54 -25.09 -24.54 14.32
CA ASN A 54 -25.19 -23.12 14.67
C ASN A 54 -23.99 -22.60 15.49
N ILE A 55 -22.79 -23.12 15.25
CA ILE A 55 -21.57 -22.60 15.88
C ILE A 55 -21.35 -21.13 15.49
N ASN A 56 -20.83 -20.34 16.43
CA ASN A 56 -20.47 -18.95 16.17
C ASN A 56 -19.32 -18.86 15.18
N LEU A 57 -19.42 -17.96 14.21
CA LEU A 57 -18.30 -17.56 13.38
C LEU A 57 -17.62 -16.33 13.99
N MET A 58 -16.33 -16.46 14.26
CA MET A 58 -15.48 -15.38 14.76
C MET A 58 -14.78 -14.69 13.58
N ALA A 59 -14.58 -13.37 13.70
CA ALA A 59 -13.77 -12.59 12.79
C ALA A 59 -12.77 -11.71 13.55
N GLN A 60 -11.59 -11.53 12.95
CA GLN A 60 -10.51 -10.70 13.45
C GLN A 60 -9.84 -10.00 12.26
N LEU A 61 -9.53 -8.71 12.39
CA LEU A 61 -8.68 -8.01 11.43
C LEU A 61 -7.27 -7.86 11.98
N SER A 62 -6.28 -7.99 11.10
CA SER A 62 -4.90 -7.59 11.36
C SER A 62 -4.33 -6.74 10.22
N PHE A 63 -3.37 -5.88 10.53
CA PHE A 63 -2.64 -5.09 9.54
C PHE A 63 -1.26 -4.69 10.07
N THR A 64 -0.33 -4.41 9.16
CA THR A 64 0.99 -3.86 9.50
C THR A 64 1.05 -2.38 9.15
N TYR A 65 1.68 -1.58 10.00
CA TYR A 65 2.08 -0.22 9.67
C TYR A 65 3.56 0.01 9.95
N THR A 66 4.16 0.97 9.24
CA THR A 66 5.47 1.53 9.61
C THR A 66 5.31 3.04 9.80
N TYR A 67 5.72 3.56 10.95
CA TYR A 67 5.64 4.99 11.25
C TYR A 67 7.04 5.57 11.46
N GLU A 68 7.32 6.66 10.77
CA GLU A 68 8.56 7.43 10.88
C GLU A 68 8.22 8.78 11.50
N GLU A 69 8.57 8.95 12.77
CA GLU A 69 8.07 10.05 13.60
C GLU A 69 8.62 11.42 13.15
N LYS A 70 9.88 11.50 12.71
CA LYS A 70 10.53 12.79 12.44
C LYS A 70 9.88 13.52 11.25
N ASN A 71 9.46 12.80 10.21
CA ASN A 71 8.74 13.39 9.08
C ASN A 71 7.23 13.07 9.09
N LYS A 72 6.73 12.44 10.17
CA LYS A 72 5.32 12.03 10.31
C LYS A 72 4.80 11.20 9.13
N VAL A 73 5.62 10.27 8.65
CA VAL A 73 5.27 9.40 7.53
C VAL A 73 4.72 8.10 8.08
N ILE A 74 3.54 7.69 7.61
CA ILE A 74 3.00 6.36 7.90
C ILE A 74 2.85 5.56 6.61
N THR A 75 3.30 4.31 6.62
CA THR A 75 3.22 3.37 5.50
C THR A 75 2.29 2.21 5.87
N ILE A 76 1.30 1.92 5.02
CA ILE A 76 0.35 0.81 5.19
C ILE A 76 0.06 0.11 3.85
N GLY A 77 -0.55 -1.07 3.91
CA GLY A 77 -1.06 -1.78 2.72
C GLY A 77 -2.33 -1.14 2.15
N GLY A 78 -2.45 -1.07 0.83
CA GLY A 78 -3.66 -0.61 0.14
C GLY A 78 -4.72 -1.71 -0.02
N PRO A 79 -5.94 -1.35 -0.51
CA PRO A 79 -7.07 -2.29 -0.62
C PRO A 79 -6.80 -3.53 -1.49
N ASP A 80 -6.01 -3.38 -2.56
CA ASP A 80 -5.64 -4.47 -3.46
C ASP A 80 -4.24 -5.06 -3.17
N TYR A 81 -3.65 -4.70 -2.02
CA TYR A 81 -2.34 -5.21 -1.62
C TYR A 81 -2.48 -6.55 -0.88
N THR A 82 -1.97 -7.63 -1.48
CA THR A 82 -2.21 -9.00 -0.99
C THR A 82 -1.02 -9.63 -0.25
N ALA A 83 0.10 -8.91 -0.14
CA ALA A 83 1.27 -9.40 0.60
C ALA A 83 0.96 -9.62 2.09
N GLU A 84 1.82 -10.37 2.78
CA GLU A 84 1.57 -10.83 4.16
C GLU A 84 1.38 -9.70 5.17
N ASP A 85 2.00 -8.55 4.93
CA ASP A 85 1.93 -7.34 5.74
C ASP A 85 0.77 -6.40 5.36
N GLY A 86 -0.09 -6.83 4.42
CA GLY A 86 -1.35 -6.16 4.10
C GLY A 86 -2.43 -6.32 5.18
N VAL A 87 -3.62 -5.77 4.91
CA VAL A 87 -4.79 -5.99 5.77
C VAL A 87 -5.30 -7.41 5.57
N CYS A 88 -5.52 -8.13 6.67
CA CYS A 88 -5.97 -9.51 6.66
C CYS A 88 -7.22 -9.66 7.52
N LEU A 89 -8.30 -10.19 6.95
CA LEU A 89 -9.45 -10.69 7.71
C LEU A 89 -9.26 -12.18 7.96
N THR A 90 -9.21 -12.54 9.23
CA THR A 90 -9.17 -13.93 9.68
C THR A 90 -10.54 -14.32 10.20
N THR A 91 -11.09 -15.42 9.69
CA THR A 91 -12.36 -15.98 10.15
C THR A 91 -12.19 -17.43 10.60
N PHE A 92 -12.91 -17.81 11.66
CA PHE A 92 -12.82 -19.15 12.23
C PHE A 92 -14.06 -19.50 13.06
N PRO A 93 -14.55 -20.75 13.03
CA PRO A 93 -15.59 -21.20 13.95
C PRO A 93 -15.08 -21.21 15.39
N GLU A 94 -15.90 -20.71 16.32
CA GLU A 94 -15.57 -20.65 17.74
C GLU A 94 -15.16 -22.03 18.29
N GLY A 95 -14.06 -22.11 19.03
CA GLY A 95 -13.59 -23.35 19.63
C GLY A 95 -12.92 -24.34 18.67
N THR A 96 -12.64 -23.94 17.43
CA THR A 96 -11.90 -24.75 16.44
C THR A 96 -10.52 -24.17 16.14
N ALA A 97 -9.66 -24.98 15.52
CA ALA A 97 -8.35 -24.55 15.01
C ALA A 97 -8.37 -24.30 13.49
N GLU A 98 -9.55 -24.07 12.91
CA GLU A 98 -9.74 -23.88 11.47
C GLU A 98 -9.83 -22.40 11.12
N TYR A 99 -8.86 -21.92 10.33
CA TYR A 99 -8.74 -20.49 9.99
C TYR A 99 -8.79 -20.27 8.49
N ALA A 100 -9.53 -19.26 8.07
CA ALA A 100 -9.52 -18.77 6.70
C ALA A 100 -9.08 -17.30 6.69
N TYR A 101 -8.14 -16.98 5.78
CA TYR A 101 -7.48 -15.68 5.69
C TYR A 101 -7.81 -15.01 4.36
N GLN A 102 -8.32 -13.78 4.43
CA GLN A 102 -8.60 -12.93 3.28
C GLN A 102 -7.64 -11.75 3.24
N ARG A 103 -6.92 -11.53 2.13
CA ARG A 103 -6.08 -10.35 1.88
C ARG A 103 -6.39 -9.75 0.51
N GLY A 104 -7.01 -8.58 0.45
CA GLY A 104 -7.51 -8.02 -0.81
C GLY A 104 -8.40 -9.02 -1.54
N SER A 105 -8.09 -9.36 -2.80
CA SER A 105 -8.76 -10.44 -3.55
C SER A 105 -8.16 -11.83 -3.36
N GLU A 106 -7.05 -11.96 -2.63
CA GLU A 106 -6.38 -13.24 -2.40
C GLU A 106 -7.00 -13.97 -1.20
N ILE A 107 -7.27 -15.26 -1.40
CA ILE A 107 -7.79 -16.18 -0.38
C ILE A 107 -6.67 -17.14 -0.03
N LYS A 108 -6.27 -17.20 1.25
CA LYS A 108 -5.39 -18.25 1.77
C LYS A 108 -6.13 -19.04 2.84
N ILE A 109 -6.19 -20.36 2.67
CA ILE A 109 -6.72 -21.30 3.65
C ILE A 109 -5.48 -22.02 4.21
N SER A 110 -5.16 -21.79 5.49
CA SER A 110 -4.02 -22.30 6.31
C SER A 110 -2.78 -22.88 5.59
N THR A 111 -1.60 -22.31 5.90
CA THR A 111 -0.29 -22.65 5.31
C THR A 111 0.51 -23.74 6.05
N ASP A 112 0.03 -24.28 7.17
CA ASP A 112 0.75 -25.34 7.90
C ASP A 112 0.00 -26.67 7.86
N LYS A 113 0.23 -27.42 6.77
CA LYS A 113 -0.10 -28.85 6.64
C LYS A 113 -1.58 -29.25 6.78
N ALA A 114 -2.50 -28.67 6.00
CA ALA A 114 -3.68 -29.39 5.49
C ALA A 114 -4.49 -28.47 4.57
N LEU A 115 -4.63 -28.87 3.31
CA LEU A 115 -5.47 -28.24 2.29
C LEU A 115 -7.00 -28.37 2.56
N TYR A 116 -7.41 -28.58 3.81
CA TYR A 116 -8.81 -28.76 4.17
C TYR A 116 -9.07 -28.18 5.56
N ASN A 117 -9.78 -27.05 5.60
CA ASN A 117 -10.65 -26.75 6.73
C ASN A 117 -11.97 -27.50 6.45
N PRO A 118 -12.16 -28.73 6.95
CA PRO A 118 -13.35 -29.52 6.62
C PRO A 118 -14.63 -28.86 7.11
N ASN A 119 -14.54 -28.01 8.13
CA ASN A 119 -15.69 -27.35 8.73
C ASN A 119 -15.80 -25.89 8.26
N TRP A 120 -14.70 -25.17 7.98
CA TRP A 120 -14.79 -23.75 7.56
C TRP A 120 -13.95 -23.33 6.37
N ASN A 121 -14.65 -23.11 5.26
CA ASN A 121 -14.17 -22.34 4.12
C ASN A 121 -15.35 -21.55 3.56
N TYR A 122 -15.15 -20.28 3.26
CA TYR A 122 -16.19 -19.42 2.67
C TYR A 122 -16.24 -19.48 1.13
N ASN A 123 -15.27 -20.14 0.49
CA ASN A 123 -15.28 -20.43 -0.95
C ASN A 123 -15.82 -21.85 -1.20
N THR A 124 -17.11 -22.05 -0.92
CA THR A 124 -17.82 -23.32 -1.16
C THR A 124 -19.18 -23.07 -1.81
N PRO A 125 -19.76 -24.06 -2.51
CA PRO A 125 -21.14 -23.97 -3.00
C PRO A 125 -22.19 -23.74 -1.91
N MET A 126 -21.86 -24.02 -0.63
CA MET A 126 -22.74 -23.81 0.51
C MET A 126 -22.80 -22.34 0.94
N THR A 127 -21.81 -21.53 0.59
CA THR A 127 -21.69 -20.11 0.92
C THR A 127 -21.38 -19.28 -0.34
N PRO A 128 -22.25 -19.31 -1.37
CA PRO A 128 -22.00 -18.58 -2.61
C PRO A 128 -21.76 -17.09 -2.34
N GLN A 129 -20.76 -16.52 -3.02
CA GLN A 129 -20.38 -15.09 -2.98
C GLN A 129 -19.77 -14.60 -1.65
N LEU A 130 -19.64 -15.47 -0.64
CA LEU A 130 -19.12 -15.06 0.66
C LEU A 130 -17.63 -14.68 0.60
N ASP A 131 -16.89 -15.31 -0.31
CA ASP A 131 -15.51 -14.93 -0.68
C ASP A 131 -15.40 -13.49 -1.20
N GLN A 132 -16.28 -13.10 -2.14
CA GLN A 132 -16.30 -11.73 -2.66
C GLN A 132 -16.71 -10.73 -1.57
N LEU A 133 -17.63 -11.13 -0.69
CA LEU A 133 -18.07 -10.30 0.43
C LEU A 133 -16.92 -10.03 1.42
N PHE A 134 -16.15 -11.06 1.79
CA PHE A 134 -14.97 -10.86 2.63
C PHE A 134 -13.86 -10.10 1.93
N ALA A 135 -13.63 -10.33 0.63
CA ALA A 135 -12.69 -9.53 -0.15
C ALA A 135 -13.07 -8.03 -0.11
N ASN A 136 -14.36 -7.71 -0.29
CA ASN A 136 -14.85 -6.34 -0.18
C ASN A 136 -14.69 -5.80 1.24
N THR A 137 -14.96 -6.61 2.26
CA THR A 137 -14.78 -6.21 3.67
C THR A 137 -13.33 -5.82 3.97
N VAL A 138 -12.35 -6.57 3.47
CA VAL A 138 -10.92 -6.25 3.63
C VAL A 138 -10.55 -4.97 2.88
N LYS A 139 -11.08 -4.77 1.67
CA LYS A 139 -10.88 -3.53 0.90
C LYS A 139 -11.45 -2.32 1.62
N ASP A 140 -12.67 -2.43 2.14
CA ASP A 140 -13.34 -1.38 2.90
C ASP A 140 -12.58 -1.06 4.21
N ALA A 141 -12.09 -2.09 4.91
CA ALA A 141 -11.25 -1.91 6.10
C ALA A 141 -9.93 -1.21 5.77
N SER A 142 -9.27 -1.60 4.67
CA SER A 142 -8.06 -0.94 4.19
C SER A 142 -8.31 0.53 3.86
N GLN A 143 -9.42 0.83 3.18
CA GLN A 143 -9.78 2.21 2.87
C GLN A 143 -10.11 3.02 4.14
N ALA A 144 -10.81 2.43 5.10
CA ALA A 144 -11.10 3.08 6.38
C ALA A 144 -9.81 3.41 7.17
N LEU A 145 -8.79 2.53 7.13
CA LEU A 145 -7.47 2.80 7.69
C LEU A 145 -6.80 4.00 7.00
N ILE A 146 -6.74 3.99 5.66
CA ILE A 146 -6.15 5.07 4.86
C ILE A 146 -6.83 6.40 5.19
N ASP A 147 -8.16 6.44 5.16
CA ASP A 147 -8.95 7.64 5.41
C ASP A 147 -8.74 8.17 6.83
N ALA A 148 -8.58 7.29 7.82
CA ALA A 148 -8.27 7.69 9.18
C ALA A 148 -6.89 8.35 9.26
N PHE A 149 -5.84 7.76 8.67
CA PHE A 149 -4.51 8.35 8.71
C PHE A 149 -4.41 9.67 7.92
N VAL A 150 -5.12 9.80 6.80
CA VAL A 150 -5.15 11.05 6.01
C VAL A 150 -5.75 12.21 6.82
N LYS A 151 -6.69 11.94 7.73
CA LYS A 151 -7.28 12.97 8.61
C LYS A 151 -6.31 13.48 9.68
N GLU A 152 -5.17 12.82 9.86
CA GLU A 152 -4.31 12.98 11.04
C GLU A 152 -3.06 13.83 10.77
N ASP A 153 -3.06 14.74 9.79
CA ASP A 153 -1.90 15.59 9.47
C ASP A 153 -0.59 14.76 9.29
N LEU A 154 -0.75 13.56 8.70
CA LEU A 154 0.34 12.64 8.38
C LEU A 154 0.61 12.68 6.88
N THR A 155 1.83 12.33 6.49
CA THR A 155 2.09 11.88 5.12
C THR A 155 1.81 10.38 5.06
N VAL A 156 0.81 9.96 4.27
CA VAL A 156 0.36 8.58 4.20
C VAL A 156 0.87 7.92 2.92
N GLN A 157 1.77 6.96 3.06
CA GLN A 157 2.21 6.07 1.99
C GLN A 157 1.34 4.81 1.99
N VAL A 158 0.78 4.48 0.83
CA VAL A 158 -0.07 3.31 0.64
C VAL A 158 0.62 2.39 -0.36
N LYS A 159 1.03 1.20 0.08
CA LYS A 159 1.56 0.16 -0.81
C LYS A 159 0.46 -0.28 -1.76
N THR A 160 0.67 -0.10 -3.04
CA THR A 160 -0.26 -0.54 -4.09
C THR A 160 0.50 -1.37 -5.11
N GLN A 161 -0.24 -2.17 -5.89
CA GLN A 161 0.33 -2.79 -7.07
C GLN A 161 0.79 -1.69 -8.04
N PRO A 162 1.89 -1.90 -8.79
CA PRO A 162 2.31 -0.94 -9.80
C PRO A 162 1.17 -0.69 -10.81
N PRO A 163 1.05 0.54 -11.36
CA PRO A 163 0.18 0.80 -12.51
C PRO A 163 0.45 -0.28 -13.54
N ALA A 164 -0.57 -0.83 -14.17
CA ALA A 164 -0.47 -1.98 -15.08
C ALA A 164 0.75 -1.87 -16.01
N LEU A 165 1.86 -2.41 -15.55
CA LEU A 165 3.01 -2.78 -16.34
C LEU A 165 2.64 -4.15 -16.86
N THR A 166 2.83 -4.37 -18.15
CA THR A 166 2.80 -5.73 -18.66
C THR A 166 3.80 -6.57 -17.86
N SER A 167 3.54 -7.86 -17.68
CA SER A 167 4.45 -8.74 -16.93
C SER A 167 5.89 -8.65 -17.47
N GLY A 168 6.07 -8.48 -18.79
CA GLY A 168 7.39 -8.27 -19.40
C GLY A 168 8.09 -6.99 -18.92
N GLU A 169 7.38 -5.85 -18.87
CA GLU A 169 7.95 -4.58 -18.39
C GLU A 169 8.34 -4.63 -16.90
N HIS A 170 7.68 -5.48 -16.11
CA HIS A 170 8.04 -5.70 -14.71
C HIS A 170 9.27 -6.60 -14.54
N GLU A 171 9.41 -7.63 -15.38
CA GLU A 171 10.56 -8.54 -15.33
C GLU A 171 11.87 -7.89 -15.80
N ASP A 172 11.80 -6.96 -16.77
CA ASP A 172 12.96 -6.18 -17.25
C ASP A 172 13.58 -5.26 -16.17
N LEU A 173 12.88 -5.05 -15.05
CA LEU A 173 13.31 -4.20 -13.95
C LEU A 173 13.95 -5.00 -12.80
N LYS A 174 14.16 -6.30 -12.98
CA LYS A 174 14.74 -7.19 -11.97
C LYS A 174 16.10 -7.74 -12.41
N VAL A 175 16.99 -7.87 -11.44
CA VAL A 175 18.27 -8.55 -11.55
C VAL A 175 18.40 -9.60 -10.47
N VAL A 176 19.28 -10.55 -10.72
CA VAL A 176 19.52 -11.69 -9.87
C VAL A 176 20.93 -11.59 -9.33
N TYR A 177 21.08 -11.81 -8.03
CA TYR A 177 22.36 -11.98 -7.36
C TYR A 177 22.48 -13.41 -6.86
N GLN A 178 23.60 -14.09 -7.05
CA GLN A 178 23.90 -15.40 -6.46
C GLN A 178 24.96 -15.23 -5.38
N ASN A 179 24.66 -15.58 -4.13
CA ASN A 179 25.58 -15.40 -3.00
C ASN A 179 26.15 -13.97 -2.89
N GLY A 180 25.32 -12.97 -3.22
CA GLY A 180 25.71 -11.55 -3.21
C GLY A 180 26.47 -11.07 -4.46
N LEU A 181 26.77 -11.93 -5.42
CA LEU A 181 27.41 -11.57 -6.70
C LEU A 181 26.37 -11.40 -7.80
N PHE A 182 26.51 -10.38 -8.66
CA PHE A 182 25.61 -10.17 -9.78
C PHE A 182 25.62 -11.39 -10.73
N ALA A 183 24.46 -12.02 -10.89
CA ALA A 183 24.29 -13.24 -11.68
C ALA A 183 23.62 -12.97 -13.03
N GLY A 184 22.94 -11.83 -13.19
CA GLY A 184 22.34 -11.41 -14.47
C GLY A 184 21.01 -10.66 -14.30
N PHE A 185 20.34 -10.43 -15.41
CA PHE A 185 18.95 -9.98 -15.41
C PHE A 185 18.02 -11.14 -15.07
N TYR A 186 16.90 -10.84 -14.43
CA TYR A 186 15.91 -11.85 -14.09
C TYR A 186 15.29 -12.47 -15.35
N ASN A 187 15.27 -13.80 -15.39
CA ASN A 187 14.60 -14.57 -16.42
C ASN A 187 13.40 -15.31 -15.78
N PRO A 188 12.15 -14.99 -16.15
CA PRO A 188 10.96 -15.62 -15.59
C PRO A 188 10.83 -17.12 -15.90
N GLN A 189 11.61 -17.64 -16.86
CA GLN A 189 11.61 -19.06 -17.20
C GLN A 189 12.65 -19.86 -16.38
N GLU A 190 13.51 -19.20 -15.62
CA GLU A 190 14.56 -19.81 -14.83
C GLU A 190 14.09 -20.06 -13.39
N HIS A 191 14.50 -21.19 -12.81
CA HIS A 191 14.21 -21.52 -11.41
C HIS A 191 15.41 -21.12 -10.56
N TYR A 192 15.26 -20.05 -9.80
CA TYR A 192 16.28 -19.55 -8.87
C TYR A 192 16.16 -20.27 -7.51
N GLY A 193 17.23 -20.91 -7.07
CA GLY A 193 17.34 -21.51 -5.74
C GLY A 193 17.56 -20.49 -4.61
N ASP A 194 17.63 -20.96 -3.36
CA ASP A 194 17.76 -20.13 -2.15
C ASP A 194 19.04 -19.27 -2.12
N GLU A 195 20.06 -19.65 -2.89
CA GLU A 195 21.31 -18.90 -3.03
C GLU A 195 21.16 -17.62 -3.86
N PHE A 196 20.01 -17.44 -4.52
CA PHE A 196 19.73 -16.30 -5.38
C PHE A 196 18.82 -15.28 -4.69
N VAL A 197 19.14 -13.99 -4.90
CA VAL A 197 18.32 -12.86 -4.46
C VAL A 197 17.96 -12.03 -5.69
N VAL A 198 16.66 -11.96 -5.99
CA VAL A 198 16.13 -11.10 -7.04
C VAL A 198 15.93 -9.70 -6.45
N LYS A 199 16.55 -8.68 -7.05
CA LYS A 199 16.42 -7.28 -6.66
C LYS A 199 15.98 -6.45 -7.86
N SER A 200 15.32 -5.34 -7.61
CA SER A 200 15.13 -4.33 -8.64
C SER A 200 16.38 -3.46 -8.78
N ILE A 201 16.67 -3.04 -10.01
CA ILE A 201 17.84 -2.24 -10.39
C ILE A 201 17.64 -0.73 -10.37
N TYR A 202 16.40 -0.29 -10.15
CA TYR A 202 16.01 1.11 -10.28
C TYR A 202 15.03 1.50 -9.17
N SER A 203 14.73 2.79 -9.08
CA SER A 203 13.55 3.26 -8.38
C SER A 203 12.33 2.45 -8.83
N VAL A 204 11.65 1.80 -7.89
CA VAL A 204 10.45 1.03 -8.17
C VAL A 204 9.22 1.70 -7.59
N TRP A 205 8.08 1.32 -8.14
CA TRP A 205 6.78 1.68 -7.57
C TRP A 205 6.69 1.18 -6.13
N GLY A 206 6.72 2.12 -5.17
CA GLY A 206 6.45 1.82 -3.77
C GLY A 206 4.95 1.84 -3.49
N GLY A 207 4.24 2.73 -4.17
CA GLY A 207 2.82 2.92 -3.99
C GLY A 207 2.38 4.36 -4.27
N GLU A 208 1.26 4.72 -3.67
CA GLU A 208 0.76 6.09 -3.66
C GLU A 208 1.17 6.81 -2.38
N VAL A 209 1.25 8.14 -2.43
CA VAL A 209 1.41 8.98 -1.23
C VAL A 209 0.33 10.05 -1.19
N THR A 210 -0.22 10.31 0.00
CA THR A 210 -1.03 11.49 0.30
C THR A 210 -0.29 12.36 1.31
N PHE A 211 0.12 13.54 0.90
CA PHE A 211 0.74 14.55 1.75
C PHE A 211 -0.30 15.30 2.59
N SER A 212 0.11 15.77 3.77
CA SER A 212 -0.67 16.73 4.55
C SER A 212 -0.85 18.04 3.75
N LYS A 213 -1.91 18.79 4.03
CA LYS A 213 -2.13 20.07 3.35
C LYS A 213 -1.02 21.05 3.71
N ASN A 214 -0.42 21.67 2.69
CA ASN A 214 0.76 22.53 2.83
C ASN A 214 2.04 21.81 3.28
N GLU A 215 2.09 20.47 3.20
CA GLU A 215 3.31 19.73 3.46
C GLU A 215 4.42 20.24 2.55
N ASN A 216 5.59 20.53 3.13
CA ASN A 216 6.69 21.10 2.36
C ASN A 216 7.49 19.99 1.70
N PHE A 217 7.91 20.22 0.47
CA PHE A 217 8.83 19.34 -0.22
C PHE A 217 9.83 20.12 -1.07
N ALA A 218 11.00 19.51 -1.29
CA ALA A 218 12.10 20.08 -2.06
C ALA A 218 12.66 19.06 -3.05
N ASN A 219 13.40 19.53 -4.07
CA ASN A 219 13.94 18.66 -5.10
C ASN A 219 14.97 17.66 -4.55
N VAL A 220 15.06 16.51 -5.21
CA VAL A 220 16.20 15.59 -5.07
C VAL A 220 17.30 15.98 -6.04
N ILE A 221 18.45 16.37 -5.49
CA ILE A 221 19.64 16.73 -6.26
C ILE A 221 20.24 15.49 -6.92
N GLY A 222 20.49 15.56 -8.23
CA GLY A 222 21.12 14.48 -9.00
C GLY A 222 20.15 13.42 -9.53
N SER A 223 18.84 13.64 -9.41
CA SER A 223 17.80 12.70 -9.85
C SER A 223 17.61 12.56 -11.37
N THR A 224 18.30 13.38 -12.18
CA THR A 224 18.21 13.35 -13.65
C THR A 224 18.56 12.00 -14.25
N ASN A 225 19.43 11.24 -13.59
CA ASN A 225 19.88 9.93 -14.05
C ASN A 225 18.98 8.80 -13.56
N ASP A 226 17.90 9.08 -12.81
CA ASP A 226 16.97 8.04 -12.36
C ASP A 226 16.23 7.45 -13.57
N PRO A 227 16.43 6.15 -13.87
CA PRO A 227 15.85 5.53 -15.06
C PRO A 227 14.32 5.53 -14.99
N LYS A 228 13.71 5.78 -16.15
CA LYS A 228 12.26 5.79 -16.29
C LYS A 228 11.69 4.39 -16.10
N ILE A 229 10.66 4.27 -15.28
CA ILE A 229 9.90 3.03 -15.12
C ILE A 229 9.09 2.78 -16.40
N ALA A 230 9.35 1.65 -17.07
CA ALA A 230 8.70 1.25 -18.33
C ALA A 230 8.73 2.34 -19.43
N GLY A 231 9.82 3.11 -19.51
CA GLY A 231 10.00 4.17 -20.50
C GLY A 231 9.10 5.40 -20.31
N LYS A 232 8.14 5.37 -19.36
CA LYS A 232 7.25 6.48 -19.05
C LYS A 232 8.04 7.62 -18.42
N SER A 233 7.74 8.86 -18.82
CA SER A 233 8.26 10.00 -18.05
C SER A 233 7.69 9.96 -16.63
N TRP A 234 8.42 10.52 -15.66
CA TRP A 234 7.91 10.64 -14.28
C TRP A 234 6.58 11.42 -14.21
N LEU A 235 6.39 12.41 -15.09
CA LEU A 235 5.11 13.11 -15.22
C LEU A 235 4.00 12.17 -15.71
N GLN A 236 4.30 11.35 -16.70
CA GLN A 236 3.37 10.38 -17.25
C GLN A 236 2.99 9.32 -16.21
N LEU A 237 3.96 8.84 -15.43
CA LEU A 237 3.71 7.92 -14.32
C LEU A 237 2.71 8.52 -13.32
N TRP A 238 2.87 9.80 -12.97
CA TRP A 238 1.93 10.50 -12.12
C TRP A 238 0.57 10.74 -12.80
N SER A 239 0.55 11.17 -14.07
CA SER A 239 -0.69 11.51 -14.78
C SER A 239 -1.54 10.31 -15.14
N ASP A 240 -0.94 9.15 -15.35
CA ASP A 240 -1.66 7.89 -15.58
C ASP A 240 -2.51 7.51 -14.35
N GLN A 241 -2.15 8.00 -13.15
CA GLN A 241 -2.88 7.76 -11.91
C GLN A 241 -3.91 8.84 -11.59
N TYR A 242 -3.54 10.11 -11.79
CA TYR A 242 -4.30 11.25 -11.26
C TYR A 242 -4.86 12.17 -12.34
N GLY A 243 -4.67 11.83 -13.62
CA GLY A 243 -4.97 12.69 -14.77
C GLY A 243 -3.86 13.71 -15.03
N TYR A 244 -3.92 14.40 -16.18
CA TYR A 244 -2.88 15.36 -16.53
C TYR A 244 -2.96 16.61 -15.62
N PRO A 245 -1.87 17.01 -14.94
CA PRO A 245 -1.88 18.17 -14.07
C PRO A 245 -1.95 19.47 -14.88
N SER A 246 -2.67 20.46 -14.37
CA SER A 246 -2.87 21.76 -15.02
C SER A 246 -1.93 22.86 -14.47
N CYS A 247 -1.28 22.62 -13.33
CA CYS A 247 -0.43 23.60 -12.65
C CYS A 247 0.66 22.93 -11.80
N CYS A 248 1.55 23.74 -11.23
CA CYS A 248 2.59 23.31 -10.29
C CYS A 248 2.18 23.67 -8.86
N THR A 249 2.54 22.83 -7.88
CA THR A 249 2.42 23.16 -6.46
C THR A 249 3.62 24.01 -6.00
N SER A 250 3.42 25.18 -5.39
CA SER A 250 4.50 26.04 -4.84
C SER A 250 3.97 26.92 -3.72
N LEU A 251 4.74 27.07 -2.62
CA LEU A 251 4.34 27.85 -1.43
C LEU A 251 4.66 29.35 -1.57
N ASN A 252 5.68 29.72 -2.35
CA ASN A 252 6.16 31.11 -2.47
C ASN A 252 5.70 31.81 -3.75
N TYR A 253 5.07 31.08 -4.65
CA TYR A 253 4.47 31.61 -5.87
C TYR A 253 3.05 31.05 -5.91
N SER A 254 2.05 31.90 -5.67
CA SER A 254 0.62 31.60 -5.88
C SER A 254 0.46 30.74 -7.15
N PRO A 255 -0.46 29.74 -7.19
CA PRO A 255 -0.46 28.65 -8.16
C PRO A 255 0.17 29.01 -9.50
N VAL A 256 1.40 28.56 -9.74
CA VAL A 256 2.05 28.92 -10.99
C VAL A 256 1.37 28.08 -12.07
N ILE A 257 0.57 28.74 -12.90
CA ILE A 257 0.00 28.17 -14.12
C ILE A 257 1.17 27.86 -15.05
N CYS A 258 1.62 26.61 -15.03
CA CYS A 258 2.78 26.13 -15.78
C CYS A 258 2.32 25.27 -16.96
N THR A 259 1.40 25.77 -17.79
CA THR A 259 0.62 24.96 -18.75
C THR A 259 1.46 24.20 -19.79
N SER A 260 2.71 24.57 -20.06
CA SER A 260 3.57 23.89 -21.04
C SER A 260 4.92 23.40 -20.50
N SER A 261 5.15 23.42 -19.19
CA SER A 261 6.47 23.14 -18.61
C SER A 261 6.45 22.27 -17.35
N LEU A 262 5.38 21.49 -17.14
CA LEU A 262 5.31 20.53 -16.04
C LEU A 262 6.22 19.33 -16.28
N VAL A 263 6.77 18.80 -15.20
CA VAL A 263 7.57 17.59 -15.12
C VAL A 263 7.15 16.81 -13.87
N GLY A 264 7.41 15.50 -13.84
CA GLY A 264 7.34 14.71 -12.62
C GLY A 264 8.66 14.89 -11.88
N GLY A 265 8.69 15.77 -10.90
CA GLY A 265 9.88 16.05 -10.13
C GLY A 265 10.07 15.02 -9.03
N HIS A 266 11.31 14.55 -8.86
CA HIS A 266 11.70 13.82 -7.66
C HIS A 266 11.78 14.80 -6.50
N VAL A 267 10.98 14.54 -5.47
CA VAL A 267 10.91 15.40 -4.29
C VAL A 267 11.06 14.58 -3.01
N ILE A 268 11.46 15.27 -1.95
CA ILE A 268 11.54 14.77 -0.58
C ILE A 268 10.86 15.75 0.36
N LEU A 269 10.41 15.26 1.51
CA LEU A 269 9.82 16.09 2.55
C LEU A 269 10.84 17.12 3.08
N GLY A 270 10.34 18.30 3.44
CA GLY A 270 11.10 19.41 3.99
C GLY A 270 11.35 20.55 3.02
N LYS A 271 12.21 21.49 3.42
CA LYS A 271 12.43 22.77 2.71
C LYS A 271 13.78 22.90 2.00
N LYS A 272 14.62 21.87 2.09
CA LYS A 272 15.99 21.91 1.59
C LYS A 272 16.20 20.79 0.57
N ALA A 273 16.54 21.18 -0.65
CA ALA A 273 16.96 20.22 -1.65
C ALA A 273 18.26 19.54 -1.20
N GLN A 274 18.37 18.23 -1.41
CA GLN A 274 19.54 17.46 -1.04
C GLN A 274 19.68 16.23 -1.91
N LYS A 275 20.88 15.65 -1.92
CA LYS A 275 21.09 14.31 -2.44
C LYS A 275 20.46 13.31 -1.48
N VAL A 276 19.78 12.32 -2.03
CA VAL A 276 19.24 11.20 -1.28
C VAL A 276 20.11 9.99 -1.56
N ALA A 277 20.33 9.16 -0.54
CA ALA A 277 21.08 7.92 -0.70
C ALA A 277 20.34 6.96 -1.64
N THR A 278 21.10 6.28 -2.48
CA THR A 278 20.63 5.15 -3.25
C THR A 278 19.99 4.10 -2.33
N GLY A 279 18.87 3.49 -2.76
CA GLY A 279 18.08 2.56 -1.95
C GLY A 279 17.07 3.22 -1.01
N SER A 280 16.97 4.55 -0.99
CA SER A 280 16.02 5.24 -0.11
C SER A 280 14.55 5.01 -0.51
N ASN A 281 13.68 5.04 0.50
CA ASN A 281 12.22 5.00 0.34
C ASN A 281 11.55 6.35 0.65
N SER A 282 12.32 7.44 0.61
CA SER A 282 11.86 8.79 0.97
C SER A 282 11.66 9.72 -0.24
N VAL A 283 11.72 9.17 -1.46
CA VAL A 283 11.56 9.95 -2.70
C VAL A 283 10.15 9.77 -3.24
N TYR A 284 9.59 10.87 -3.71
CA TYR A 284 8.25 10.95 -4.27
C TYR A 284 8.28 11.61 -5.64
N ILE A 285 7.27 11.35 -6.47
CA ILE A 285 7.01 12.08 -7.70
C ILE A 285 5.82 13.01 -7.51
N MET A 286 6.05 14.29 -7.78
CA MET A 286 5.03 15.34 -7.79
C MET A 286 5.08 16.16 -9.09
N PRO A 287 3.93 16.66 -9.57
CA PRO A 287 3.91 17.53 -10.74
C PRO A 287 4.43 18.92 -10.35
N ILE A 288 5.61 19.25 -10.88
CA ILE A 288 6.26 20.53 -10.65
C ILE A 288 6.66 21.18 -11.98
N CYS A 289 6.92 22.47 -12.00
CA CYS A 289 7.39 23.14 -13.20
C CYS A 289 8.89 22.96 -13.40
N LYS A 290 9.32 22.97 -14.66
CA LYS A 290 10.74 22.89 -15.04
C LYS A 290 11.60 23.95 -14.34
N ALA A 291 11.06 25.15 -14.11
CA ALA A 291 11.76 26.21 -13.39
C ALA A 291 12.03 25.85 -11.92
N HIS A 292 11.04 25.29 -11.20
CA HIS A 292 11.24 24.81 -9.84
C HIS A 292 12.14 23.57 -9.81
N ASN A 293 11.97 22.63 -10.74
CA ASN A 293 12.81 21.43 -10.84
C ASN A 293 14.30 21.74 -11.07
N ASN A 294 14.61 22.90 -11.67
CA ASN A 294 15.98 23.34 -11.95
C ASN A 294 16.53 24.31 -10.89
N ASN A 295 15.84 24.50 -9.77
CA ASN A 295 16.25 25.44 -8.73
C ASN A 295 16.24 24.78 -7.34
N ASP A 296 17.42 24.44 -6.84
CA ASP A 296 17.59 23.79 -5.53
C ASP A 296 17.43 24.76 -4.34
N ASN A 297 17.25 26.06 -4.61
CA ASN A 297 17.03 27.08 -3.58
C ASN A 297 15.55 27.34 -3.29
N VAL A 298 14.64 26.66 -4.00
CA VAL A 298 13.20 26.76 -3.76
C VAL A 298 12.67 25.46 -3.18
N TYR A 299 11.66 25.60 -2.32
CA TYR A 299 10.82 24.51 -1.88
C TYR A 299 9.38 24.81 -2.26
N MET A 300 8.59 23.76 -2.31
CA MET A 300 7.20 23.75 -2.73
C MET A 300 6.35 23.18 -1.60
N ALA A 301 5.03 23.22 -1.78
CA ALA A 301 4.12 22.64 -0.81
C ALA A 301 2.90 22.01 -1.45
N ALA A 302 2.33 20.99 -0.80
CA ALA A 302 1.15 20.24 -1.22
C ALA A 302 -0.15 21.06 -1.06
N ILE A 303 -0.31 22.10 -1.88
CA ILE A 303 -1.45 23.03 -1.85
C ILE A 303 -2.57 22.57 -2.78
N ILE A 304 -2.23 22.27 -4.03
CA ILE A 304 -3.20 21.91 -5.09
C ILE A 304 -3.27 20.39 -5.22
N TYR A 305 -2.11 19.76 -5.31
CA TYR A 305 -1.96 18.31 -5.35
C TYR A 305 -1.42 17.84 -4.01
N GLN A 306 -2.18 16.97 -3.36
CA GLN A 306 -1.77 16.25 -2.16
C GLN A 306 -1.39 14.80 -2.48
N LYS A 307 -1.81 14.29 -3.64
CA LYS A 307 -1.49 12.93 -4.08
C LYS A 307 -0.25 12.91 -4.96
N GLY A 308 0.62 11.94 -4.72
CA GLY A 308 1.86 11.73 -5.44
C GLY A 308 2.16 10.24 -5.61
N VAL A 309 3.22 9.94 -6.36
CA VAL A 309 3.76 8.58 -6.42
C VAL A 309 4.87 8.45 -5.39
N TRP A 310 4.87 7.35 -4.64
CA TRP A 310 5.95 6.99 -3.74
C TRP A 310 6.91 6.01 -4.42
N LEU A 311 8.21 6.33 -4.39
CA LEU A 311 9.25 5.47 -4.90
C LEU A 311 9.92 4.68 -3.77
N LYS A 312 10.13 3.39 -4.03
CA LYS A 312 10.93 2.50 -3.18
C LYS A 312 12.27 2.24 -3.87
N ASN A 313 13.32 2.02 -3.08
CA ASN A 313 14.67 1.68 -3.56
C ASN A 313 15.23 2.71 -4.57
N TYR A 314 15.13 4.00 -4.24
CA TYR A 314 15.54 5.10 -5.11
C TYR A 314 16.92 4.88 -5.75
N MET A 315 16.99 4.81 -7.08
CA MET A 315 18.22 4.62 -7.89
C MET A 315 19.11 3.42 -7.49
N ASN A 316 18.53 2.33 -6.95
CA ASN A 316 19.26 1.19 -6.36
C ASN A 316 19.78 0.14 -7.34
#